data_AF-A0A9D4RQT0-F1
#
_entry.id   AF-A0A9D4RQT0-F1
#
_cell.length_a   1.000
_cell.length_b   1.000
_cell.length_c   1.000
_cell.angle_alpha   90.00
_cell.angle_beta   90.00
_cell.angle_gamma   90.00
#
_symmetry.space_group_name_H-M   'P 1'
#
loop_
_entity.id
_entity.type
_entity.pdbx_description
1 polymer ?
#
loop_
_entity_poly.entity_id
_entity_poly.type
_entity_poly.pdbx_seq_one_letter_code
_entity_poly.pdbx_strand_id
1 'polypeptide(L)'
;MCYPGHCRLLLELPAIINKAYIYKALCYDENGRPLLCSDLFVNLVSSGELMPFEVRHERAGPSMPCSLYDSIHIDLVYSLHCQCPRILQRWAERRRHWPSTDIVQKVVSLGAYVSPVGFKGSEYRRVEWRICFNTGENELVSNLNNIQVYMYVILKMVVKDVLKPVKKEISSYTVKNIVLWLAEKNSQTLFHEGSLLYWVHRGLGKLKTAILTERLSYYMIPKRNLMAACGLNGEQKRTWVATINDMMNEGSKLILRLPKIRRAILSHPEPLMWYSMKRVELELLDLKIMNREQVMHQNMVDNESDPMLLALNRRKDEILREVQERMGCEGCRANDLEAIYNMMLM
;
A
#
# COMPACT_ATOMS: atom_id res chain seq x y z
N MET A 1 4.11 -30.78 0.84
CA MET A 1 3.05 -29.76 0.63
C MET A 1 3.71 -28.41 0.36
N CYS A 2 3.20 -27.60 -0.57
CA CYS A 2 3.77 -26.28 -0.86
C CYS A 2 3.52 -25.28 0.27
N TYR A 3 4.41 -24.29 0.41
CA TYR A 3 4.21 -23.19 1.33
C TYR A 3 2.93 -22.38 1.00
N PRO A 4 2.16 -21.87 1.99
CA PRO A 4 0.94 -21.12 1.72
C PRO A 4 1.13 -19.99 0.69
N GLY A 5 0.24 -19.95 -0.31
CA GLY A 5 0.31 -19.03 -1.45
C GLY A 5 1.34 -19.42 -2.52
N HIS A 6 1.89 -20.63 -2.46
CA HIS A 6 2.60 -21.29 -3.55
C HIS A 6 1.86 -22.57 -3.96
N CYS A 7 2.07 -23.00 -5.20
CA CYS A 7 1.45 -24.17 -5.78
C CYS A 7 2.38 -24.85 -6.80
N ARG A 8 2.07 -26.08 -7.18
CA ARG A 8 2.65 -26.75 -8.35
C ARG A 8 1.59 -26.78 -9.43
N LEU A 9 1.98 -26.56 -10.68
CA LEU A 9 1.08 -26.56 -11.82
C LEU A 9 1.18 -27.92 -12.51
N LEU A 10 0.17 -28.76 -12.32
CA LEU A 10 0.06 -30.05 -13.00
C LEU A 10 -0.61 -29.83 -14.36
N LEU A 11 -0.12 -30.51 -15.39
CA LEU A 11 -0.75 -30.50 -16.71
C LEU A 11 -1.69 -31.69 -16.85
N GLU A 12 -2.96 -31.40 -17.15
CA GLU A 12 -3.92 -32.42 -17.56
C GLU A 12 -3.81 -32.61 -19.08
N LEU A 13 -3.25 -33.74 -19.51
CA LEU A 13 -3.15 -34.11 -20.93
C LEU A 13 -4.43 -34.80 -21.41
N PRO A 14 -4.85 -34.62 -22.69
CA PRO A 14 -4.14 -33.92 -23.75
C PRO A 14 -4.69 -32.49 -23.90
N ALA A 15 -4.46 -31.60 -22.93
CA ALA A 15 -4.67 -30.18 -23.19
C ALA A 15 -3.85 -29.81 -24.43
N ILE A 16 -4.52 -29.30 -25.47
CA ILE A 16 -3.86 -28.72 -26.64
C ILE A 16 -3.06 -27.53 -26.13
N ILE A 17 -1.78 -27.76 -25.84
CA ILE A 17 -0.86 -26.69 -25.52
C ILE A 17 -0.61 -25.98 -26.84
N ASN A 18 -1.31 -24.86 -27.03
CA ASN A 18 -1.24 -24.03 -28.24
C ASN A 18 0.17 -23.43 -28.49
N LYS A 19 1.14 -23.76 -27.63
CA LYS A 19 2.47 -23.19 -27.53
C LYS A 19 3.48 -24.30 -27.24
N ALA A 20 4.02 -24.92 -28.29
CA ALA A 20 4.95 -26.05 -28.21
C ALA A 20 6.20 -25.76 -27.35
N TYR A 21 6.59 -24.50 -27.18
CA TYR A 21 7.71 -24.12 -26.33
C TYR A 21 7.46 -24.42 -24.83
N ILE A 22 6.21 -24.51 -24.37
CA ILE A 22 5.89 -24.80 -22.97
C ILE A 22 6.40 -26.19 -22.57
N TYR A 23 6.49 -27.13 -23.53
CA TYR A 23 7.09 -28.45 -23.29
C TYR A 23 8.54 -28.37 -22.82
N LYS A 24 9.31 -27.32 -23.18
CA LYS A 24 10.68 -27.10 -22.68
C LYS A 24 10.74 -26.77 -21.19
N ALA A 25 9.61 -26.34 -20.60
CA ALA A 25 9.51 -25.99 -19.19
C ALA A 25 8.86 -27.10 -18.34
N LEU A 26 8.64 -28.29 -18.90
CA LEU A 26 8.04 -29.42 -18.16
C LEU A 26 9.10 -30.22 -17.40
N CYS A 27 8.71 -30.71 -16.24
CA CYS A 27 9.35 -31.84 -15.59
C CYS A 27 8.27 -32.81 -15.07
N TYR A 28 8.68 -33.85 -14.36
CA TYR A 28 7.79 -34.90 -13.87
C TYR A 28 7.87 -35.00 -12.36
N ASP A 29 6.73 -35.27 -11.71
CA ASP A 29 6.72 -35.55 -10.28
C ASP A 29 7.13 -37.00 -10.00
N GLU A 30 7.20 -37.36 -8.72
CA GLU A 30 7.54 -38.70 -8.26
C GLU A 30 6.60 -39.80 -8.81
N ASN A 31 5.41 -39.43 -9.28
CA ASN A 31 4.42 -40.34 -9.87
C ASN A 31 4.42 -40.29 -11.42
N GLY A 32 5.40 -39.63 -12.04
CA GLY A 32 5.49 -39.49 -13.48
C GLY A 32 4.47 -38.52 -14.09
N ARG A 33 3.82 -37.66 -13.30
CA ARG A 33 2.85 -36.67 -13.82
C ARG A 33 3.58 -35.42 -14.31
N PRO A 34 3.22 -34.89 -15.49
CA PRO A 34 3.86 -33.69 -16.03
C PRO A 34 3.48 -32.47 -15.20
N LEU A 35 4.48 -31.64 -14.89
CA LEU A 35 4.32 -30.41 -14.15
C LEU A 35 5.14 -29.29 -14.78
N LEU A 36 4.62 -28.07 -14.71
CA LEU A 36 5.33 -26.89 -15.20
C LEU A 36 6.36 -26.46 -14.16
N CYS A 37 7.64 -26.58 -14.51
CA CYS A 37 8.75 -26.21 -13.66
C CYS A 37 8.98 -24.69 -13.72
N SER A 38 8.89 -24.00 -12.59
CA SER A 38 9.07 -22.55 -12.54
C SER A 38 10.48 -22.12 -12.96
N ASP A 39 11.52 -22.87 -12.56
CA ASP A 39 12.90 -22.53 -12.93
C ASP A 39 13.16 -22.72 -14.43
N LEU A 40 12.68 -23.82 -15.02
CA LEU A 40 12.78 -24.03 -16.46
C LEU A 40 11.98 -22.98 -17.24
N PHE A 41 10.79 -22.60 -16.73
CA PHE A 41 9.99 -21.54 -17.32
C PHE A 41 10.72 -20.19 -17.30
N VAL A 42 11.38 -19.82 -16.20
CA VAL A 42 12.17 -18.57 -16.14
C VAL A 42 13.32 -18.62 -17.14
N ASN A 43 14.01 -19.74 -17.27
CA ASN A 43 15.11 -19.89 -18.24
C ASN A 43 14.60 -19.74 -19.68
N LEU A 44 13.46 -20.35 -20.00
CA LEU A 44 12.81 -20.23 -21.30
C LEU A 44 12.40 -18.79 -21.63
N VAL A 45 11.87 -18.06 -20.64
CA VAL A 45 11.54 -16.64 -20.81
C VAL A 45 12.82 -15.81 -20.99
N SER A 46 13.85 -16.12 -20.21
CA SER A 46 15.12 -15.38 -20.19
C SER A 46 15.97 -15.61 -21.45
N SER A 47 15.75 -16.69 -22.20
CA SER A 47 16.46 -16.97 -23.45
C SER A 47 16.00 -16.10 -24.62
N GLY A 48 15.02 -15.20 -24.42
CA GLY A 48 14.52 -14.31 -25.46
C GLY A 48 13.51 -14.95 -26.41
N GLU A 49 13.25 -16.25 -26.31
CA GLU A 49 12.28 -16.97 -27.15
C GLU A 49 10.82 -16.45 -27.00
N LEU A 50 10.56 -15.65 -25.97
CA LEU A 50 9.24 -15.08 -25.64
C LEU A 50 9.18 -13.55 -25.74
N MET A 51 10.23 -12.92 -26.26
CA MET A 51 10.37 -11.45 -26.30
C MET A 51 10.29 -10.92 -27.74
N PRO A 52 9.50 -9.85 -27.99
CA PRO A 52 9.44 -9.22 -29.31
C PRO A 52 10.67 -8.34 -29.64
N PHE A 53 11.61 -8.13 -28.70
CA PHE A 53 12.77 -7.24 -28.87
C PHE A 53 14.02 -7.78 -28.14
N GLU A 54 15.22 -7.46 -28.64
CA GLU A 54 16.50 -7.79 -27.98
C GLU A 54 16.65 -7.01 -26.67
N VAL A 55 16.70 -7.73 -25.54
CA VAL A 55 16.90 -7.14 -24.21
C VAL A 55 18.16 -7.74 -23.60
N ARG A 56 19.07 -6.88 -23.13
CA ARG A 56 20.28 -7.30 -22.39
C ARG A 56 19.88 -8.11 -21.15
N HIS A 57 20.50 -9.28 -21.02
CA HIS A 57 20.16 -10.31 -20.05
C HIS A 57 20.75 -10.01 -18.67
N GLU A 58 20.11 -9.16 -17.88
CA GLU A 58 20.33 -9.14 -16.43
C GLU A 58 19.07 -9.66 -15.74
N ARG A 59 19.20 -10.69 -14.90
CA ARG A 59 18.08 -11.29 -14.16
C ARG A 59 18.03 -10.74 -12.74
N ALA A 60 16.88 -10.23 -12.31
CA ALA A 60 16.66 -9.76 -10.93
C ALA A 60 15.57 -10.59 -10.24
N GLY A 61 15.87 -11.86 -9.94
CA GLY A 61 14.88 -12.78 -9.37
C GLY A 61 13.89 -13.27 -10.44
N PRO A 62 12.57 -13.04 -10.31
CA PRO A 62 11.60 -13.34 -11.38
C PRO A 62 11.43 -12.23 -12.41
N SER A 63 12.02 -11.05 -12.17
CA SER A 63 11.96 -9.96 -13.15
C SER A 63 13.11 -10.04 -14.14
N MET A 64 12.79 -9.61 -15.36
CA MET A 64 13.73 -9.25 -16.41
C MET A 64 13.75 -7.72 -16.47
N PRO A 65 14.67 -7.06 -15.74
CA PRO A 65 14.89 -5.64 -15.90
C PRO A 65 15.28 -5.33 -17.34
N CYS A 66 14.62 -4.35 -17.93
CA CYS A 66 15.00 -3.75 -19.19
C CYS A 66 15.00 -2.22 -19.06
N SER A 67 15.84 -1.57 -19.87
CA SER A 67 15.90 -0.12 -19.96
C SER A 67 15.38 0.30 -21.32
N LEU A 68 14.32 1.11 -21.34
CA LEU A 68 13.88 1.81 -22.55
C LEU A 68 14.52 3.20 -22.55
N TYR A 69 15.12 3.56 -23.69
CA TYR A 69 15.71 4.89 -23.92
C TYR A 69 16.66 5.36 -22.79
N ASP A 70 17.43 4.43 -22.20
CA ASP A 70 18.38 4.65 -21.10
C ASP A 70 17.86 5.38 -19.85
N SER A 71 16.56 5.60 -19.74
CA SER A 71 15.93 6.45 -18.70
C SER A 71 14.74 5.79 -18.02
N ILE A 72 14.07 4.85 -18.69
CA ILE A 72 12.91 4.13 -18.15
C ILE A 72 13.35 2.70 -17.83
N HIS A 73 13.52 2.42 -16.54
CA HIS A 73 13.76 1.06 -16.06
C HIS A 73 12.43 0.33 -15.81
N ILE A 74 12.26 -0.81 -16.47
CA ILE A 74 11.05 -1.65 -16.38
C ILE A 74 11.46 -3.03 -15.87
N ASP A 75 10.76 -3.52 -14.85
CA ASP A 75 10.89 -4.91 -14.38
C ASP A 75 9.77 -5.76 -14.99
N LEU A 76 10.07 -6.56 -16.01
CA LEU A 76 9.09 -7.46 -16.64
C LEU A 76 9.01 -8.78 -15.87
N VAL A 77 7.80 -9.18 -15.44
CA VAL A 77 7.55 -10.45 -14.76
C VAL A 77 6.48 -11.24 -15.49
N TYR A 78 6.87 -12.38 -16.08
CA TYR A 78 5.93 -13.27 -16.72
C TYR A 78 5.10 -14.02 -15.68
N SER A 79 3.79 -14.07 -15.88
CA SER A 79 2.86 -14.78 -15.01
C SER A 79 1.76 -15.43 -15.84
N LEU A 80 1.21 -16.53 -15.36
CA LEU A 80 0.08 -17.22 -15.99
C LEU A 80 -1.20 -16.85 -15.26
N HIS A 81 -2.26 -16.54 -15.99
CA HIS A 81 -3.56 -16.27 -15.41
C HIS A 81 -4.21 -17.55 -14.87
N CYS A 82 -4.90 -17.47 -13.74
CA CYS A 82 -5.59 -18.59 -13.10
C CYS A 82 -6.78 -18.10 -12.26
N GLN A 83 -7.82 -18.92 -12.10
CA GLN A 83 -9.06 -18.48 -11.43
C GLN A 83 -9.02 -18.58 -9.90
N CYS A 84 -8.24 -19.49 -9.32
CA CYS A 84 -8.12 -19.70 -7.86
C CYS A 84 -9.44 -19.59 -7.03
N PRO A 85 -10.55 -20.24 -7.43
CA PRO A 85 -11.89 -19.96 -6.87
C PRO A 85 -11.97 -20.18 -5.36
N ARG A 86 -11.36 -21.25 -4.84
CA ARG A 86 -11.36 -21.55 -3.39
C ARG A 86 -10.66 -20.49 -2.54
N ILE A 87 -9.62 -19.83 -3.08
CA ILE A 87 -8.88 -18.79 -2.34
C ILE A 87 -9.70 -17.51 -2.36
N LEU A 88 -10.20 -17.12 -3.53
CA LEU A 88 -11.00 -15.91 -3.70
C LEU A 88 -12.33 -15.98 -2.96
N GLN A 89 -12.99 -17.13 -2.96
CA GLN A 89 -14.22 -17.34 -2.19
C GLN A 89 -13.98 -17.16 -0.68
N ARG A 90 -12.97 -17.85 -0.13
CA ARG A 90 -12.59 -17.67 1.29
C ARG A 90 -12.20 -16.23 1.60
N TRP A 91 -11.54 -15.56 0.66
CA TRP A 91 -11.22 -14.15 0.80
C TRP A 91 -12.50 -13.33 0.82
N ALA A 92 -13.48 -13.58 -0.05
CA ALA A 92 -14.75 -12.86 -0.21
C ALA A 92 -15.72 -13.05 0.96
N GLU A 93 -15.73 -14.22 1.59
CA GLU A 93 -16.59 -14.56 2.73
C GLU A 93 -16.17 -13.88 4.05
N ARG A 94 -15.03 -13.17 4.09
CA ARG A 94 -14.60 -12.47 5.31
C ARG A 94 -15.57 -11.35 5.68
N ARG A 95 -15.97 -11.34 6.96
CA ARG A 95 -16.72 -10.24 7.56
C ARG A 95 -15.88 -8.96 7.53
N ARG A 96 -16.39 -7.92 6.88
CA ARG A 96 -15.73 -6.62 6.73
C ARG A 96 -16.73 -5.49 6.52
N HIS A 97 -16.30 -4.27 6.77
CA HIS A 97 -17.01 -3.04 6.37
C HIS A 97 -16.38 -2.39 5.13
N TRP A 98 -15.14 -2.78 4.80
CA TRP A 98 -14.42 -2.35 3.61
C TRP A 98 -13.62 -3.54 3.05
N PRO A 99 -13.49 -3.65 1.72
CA PRO A 99 -14.18 -2.83 0.72
C PRO A 99 -15.68 -3.18 0.61
N SER A 100 -16.43 -2.43 -0.19
CA SER A 100 -17.84 -2.72 -0.46
C SER A 100 -18.02 -4.06 -1.17
N THR A 101 -19.23 -4.62 -1.12
CA THR A 101 -19.55 -5.90 -1.75
C THR A 101 -19.26 -5.91 -3.26
N ASP A 102 -19.52 -4.79 -3.96
CA ASP A 102 -19.26 -4.67 -5.41
C ASP A 102 -17.76 -4.78 -5.73
N ILE A 103 -16.93 -4.11 -4.91
CA ILE A 103 -15.48 -4.21 -5.05
C ILE A 103 -14.98 -5.61 -4.69
N VAL A 104 -15.57 -6.28 -3.69
CA VAL A 104 -15.27 -7.69 -3.41
C VAL A 104 -15.57 -8.56 -4.62
N GLN A 105 -16.75 -8.42 -5.22
CA GLN A 105 -17.15 -9.20 -6.40
C GLN A 105 -16.24 -8.92 -7.60
N LYS A 106 -15.87 -7.65 -7.82
CA LYS A 106 -14.92 -7.25 -8.86
C LYS A 106 -13.54 -7.85 -8.63
N VAL A 107 -13.03 -7.85 -7.40
CA VAL A 107 -11.74 -8.49 -7.08
C VAL A 107 -11.80 -10.01 -7.33
N VAL A 108 -12.92 -10.66 -7.02
CA VAL A 108 -13.12 -12.09 -7.31
C VAL A 108 -13.16 -12.36 -8.82
N SER A 109 -13.85 -11.53 -9.61
CA SER A 109 -13.96 -11.73 -11.06
C SER A 109 -12.65 -11.49 -11.82
N LEU A 110 -11.73 -10.70 -11.25
CA LEU A 110 -10.39 -10.46 -11.79
C LEU A 110 -9.45 -11.67 -11.68
N GLY A 111 -9.82 -12.70 -10.93
CA GLY A 111 -9.05 -13.93 -10.79
C GLY A 111 -7.70 -13.72 -10.10
N ALA A 112 -6.71 -14.49 -10.54
CA ALA A 112 -5.36 -14.51 -9.97
C ALA A 112 -4.32 -14.79 -11.05
N TYR A 113 -3.06 -14.70 -10.65
CA TYR A 113 -1.92 -15.04 -11.47
C TYR A 113 -0.98 -15.95 -10.70
N VAL A 114 -0.20 -16.73 -11.42
CA VAL A 114 0.93 -17.48 -10.87
C VAL A 114 2.22 -17.01 -11.51
N SER A 115 3.15 -16.55 -10.69
CA SER A 115 4.49 -16.14 -11.11
C SER A 115 5.50 -17.26 -10.82
N PRO A 116 6.54 -17.44 -11.65
CA PRO A 116 7.50 -18.52 -11.50
C PRO A 116 8.52 -18.19 -10.40
N VAL A 117 8.04 -18.19 -9.16
CA VAL A 117 8.81 -17.90 -7.95
C VAL A 117 8.52 -18.99 -6.94
N GLY A 118 9.49 -19.85 -6.68
CA GLY A 118 9.39 -20.81 -5.59
C GLY A 118 9.64 -20.19 -4.22
N PHE A 119 9.12 -20.84 -3.18
CA PHE A 119 9.32 -20.36 -1.81
C PHE A 119 10.76 -20.59 -1.34
N LYS A 120 11.36 -19.59 -0.68
CA LYS A 120 12.72 -19.70 -0.13
C LYS A 120 12.73 -20.73 1.00
N GLY A 121 13.56 -21.76 0.87
CA GLY A 121 13.65 -22.86 1.84
C GLY A 121 12.68 -24.02 1.59
N SER A 122 11.88 -23.98 0.53
CA SER A 122 11.10 -25.14 0.10
C SER A 122 11.98 -26.14 -0.65
N GLU A 123 11.80 -27.44 -0.39
CA GLU A 123 12.40 -28.53 -1.17
C GLU A 123 11.91 -28.52 -2.62
N TYR A 124 10.67 -28.09 -2.83
CA TYR A 124 10.03 -27.99 -4.15
C TYR A 124 10.24 -26.62 -4.82
N ARG A 125 11.16 -25.79 -4.32
CA ARG A 125 11.35 -24.41 -4.80
C ARG A 125 11.50 -24.29 -6.32
N ARG A 126 12.15 -25.26 -6.98
CA ARG A 126 12.38 -25.21 -8.44
C ARG A 126 11.11 -25.38 -9.28
N VAL A 127 10.07 -25.98 -8.69
CA VAL A 127 8.81 -26.34 -9.36
C VAL A 127 7.61 -25.59 -8.79
N GLU A 128 7.83 -24.71 -7.82
CA GLU A 128 6.79 -23.95 -7.14
C GLU A 128 6.52 -22.62 -7.83
N TRP A 129 5.23 -22.31 -7.93
CA TRP A 129 4.71 -21.07 -8.47
C TRP A 129 4.03 -20.28 -7.38
N ARG A 130 4.28 -18.97 -7.33
CA ARG A 130 3.69 -18.07 -6.35
C ARG A 130 2.39 -17.52 -6.87
N ILE A 131 1.32 -17.68 -6.10
CA ILE A 131 0.01 -17.10 -6.38
C ILE A 131 0.06 -15.60 -6.05
N CYS A 132 -0.41 -14.80 -7.00
CA CYS A 132 -0.35 -13.36 -7.02
C CYS A 132 -1.74 -12.80 -7.43
N PHE A 133 -2.17 -11.70 -6.82
CA PHE A 133 -3.47 -11.08 -7.09
C PHE A 133 -3.29 -9.63 -7.53
N ASN A 134 -2.29 -9.32 -8.36
CA ASN A 134 -1.88 -7.94 -8.64
C ASN A 134 -3.03 -7.05 -9.14
N THR A 135 -3.90 -7.56 -10.03
CA THR A 135 -5.06 -6.83 -10.53
C THR A 135 -6.07 -6.54 -9.41
N GLY A 136 -6.45 -7.56 -8.63
CA GLY A 136 -7.32 -7.39 -7.47
C GLY A 136 -6.72 -6.49 -6.39
N GLU A 137 -5.41 -6.58 -6.15
CA GLU A 137 -4.70 -5.69 -5.21
C GLU A 137 -4.70 -4.24 -5.70
N ASN A 138 -4.56 -4.00 -7.01
CA ASN A 138 -4.65 -2.66 -7.58
C ASN A 138 -6.05 -2.09 -7.43
N GLU A 139 -7.09 -2.90 -7.68
CA GLU A 139 -8.49 -2.52 -7.45
C GLU A 139 -8.74 -2.16 -5.98
N LEU A 140 -8.18 -2.92 -5.04
CA LEU A 140 -8.29 -2.59 -3.62
C LEU A 140 -7.60 -1.27 -3.28
N VAL A 141 -6.41 -1.03 -3.83
CA VAL A 141 -5.66 0.21 -3.58
C VAL A 141 -6.35 1.42 -4.20
N SER A 142 -6.97 1.28 -5.37
CA SER A 142 -7.71 2.38 -6.02
C SER A 142 -9.01 2.76 -5.30
N ASN A 143 -9.52 1.87 -4.45
CA ASN A 143 -10.73 2.09 -3.64
C ASN A 143 -10.42 2.40 -2.16
N LEU A 144 -9.17 2.78 -1.86
CA LEU A 144 -8.81 3.37 -0.57
C LEU A 144 -9.31 4.82 -0.53
N ASN A 145 -9.78 5.27 0.64
CA ASN A 145 -10.08 6.69 0.83
C ASN A 145 -8.80 7.53 1.00
N ASN A 146 -8.95 8.85 0.98
CA ASN A 146 -7.83 9.79 1.03
C ASN A 146 -6.90 9.55 2.22
N ILE A 147 -7.45 9.35 3.42
CA ILE A 147 -6.67 9.14 4.65
C ILE A 147 -5.88 7.83 4.59
N GLN A 148 -6.46 6.77 4.05
CA GLN A 148 -5.78 5.49 3.86
C GLN A 148 -4.66 5.60 2.83
N VAL A 149 -4.86 6.36 1.74
CA VAL A 149 -3.83 6.65 0.73
C VAL A 149 -2.70 7.46 1.33
N TYR A 150 -2.98 8.53 2.09
CA TYR A 150 -1.96 9.33 2.76
C TYR A 150 -1.16 8.52 3.76
N MET A 151 -1.83 7.71 4.59
CA MET A 151 -1.17 6.77 5.48
C MET A 151 -0.24 5.82 4.70
N TYR A 152 -0.72 5.24 3.59
CA TYR A 152 0.08 4.34 2.77
C TYR A 152 1.35 5.03 2.23
N VAL A 153 1.22 6.25 1.71
CA VAL A 153 2.34 7.03 1.17
C VAL A 153 3.36 7.34 2.27
N ILE A 154 2.91 7.83 3.43
CA ILE A 154 3.79 8.14 4.56
C ILE A 154 4.54 6.90 5.02
N LEU A 155 3.83 5.79 5.29
CA LEU A 155 4.47 4.56 5.75
C LEU A 155 5.46 4.02 4.72
N LYS A 156 5.17 4.17 3.41
CA LYS A 156 6.10 3.81 2.33
C LYS A 156 7.35 4.69 2.36
N MET A 157 7.22 6.00 2.63
CA MET A 157 8.37 6.89 2.83
C MET A 157 9.16 6.52 4.08
N VAL A 158 8.52 6.18 5.19
CA VAL A 158 9.22 5.71 6.41
C VAL A 158 10.07 4.48 6.10
N VAL A 159 9.48 3.46 5.48
CA VAL A 159 10.23 2.25 5.10
C VAL A 159 11.38 2.60 4.17
N LYS A 160 11.15 3.40 3.13
CA LYS A 160 12.17 3.70 2.10
C LYS A 160 13.28 4.60 2.62
N ASP A 161 12.92 5.73 3.21
CA ASP A 161 13.82 6.85 3.44
C ASP A 161 14.40 6.84 4.86
N VAL A 162 13.69 6.23 5.82
CA VAL A 162 14.12 6.16 7.24
C VAL A 162 14.70 4.79 7.57
N LEU A 163 13.96 3.70 7.35
CA LEU A 163 14.45 2.35 7.68
C LEU A 163 15.52 1.84 6.71
N LYS A 164 15.48 2.31 5.45
CA LYS A 164 16.46 2.01 4.40
C LYS A 164 16.77 0.50 4.28
N PRO A 165 15.76 -0.35 4.05
CA PRO A 165 15.93 -1.81 3.99
C PRO A 165 16.88 -2.24 2.89
N VAL A 166 17.69 -3.25 3.18
CA VAL A 166 18.51 -3.91 2.17
C VAL A 166 17.60 -4.80 1.33
N LYS A 167 17.78 -4.73 0.01
CA LYS A 167 16.89 -5.25 -1.05
C LYS A 167 16.22 -6.59 -0.66
N LYS A 168 15.02 -6.54 -0.07
CA LYS A 168 14.01 -7.61 0.19
C LYS A 168 13.56 -7.77 1.64
N GLU A 169 14.11 -7.01 2.57
CA GLU A 169 13.69 -7.10 3.97
C GLU A 169 12.25 -6.58 4.15
N ILE A 170 12.04 -5.28 4.08
CA ILE A 170 10.70 -4.68 4.15
C ILE A 170 10.49 -3.88 2.87
N SER A 171 9.30 -4.03 2.28
CA SER A 171 9.01 -3.41 0.98
C SER A 171 7.71 -2.63 1.01
N SER A 172 7.46 -1.87 -0.05
CA SER A 172 6.14 -1.26 -0.30
C SER A 172 5.01 -2.29 -0.27
N TYR A 173 5.30 -3.55 -0.60
CA TYR A 173 4.35 -4.65 -0.53
C TYR A 173 3.96 -4.99 0.92
N THR A 174 4.92 -4.95 1.86
CA THR A 174 4.66 -5.11 3.30
C THR A 174 3.72 -4.00 3.80
N VAL A 175 4.02 -2.75 3.45
CA VAL A 175 3.22 -1.58 3.84
C VAL A 175 1.81 -1.65 3.25
N LYS A 176 1.68 -1.99 1.97
CA LYS A 176 0.38 -2.16 1.31
C LYS A 176 -0.51 -3.11 2.09
N ASN A 177 0.03 -4.26 2.51
CA ASN A 177 -0.72 -5.23 3.29
C ASN A 177 -1.14 -4.73 4.68
N ILE A 178 -0.28 -3.96 5.36
CA ILE A 178 -0.64 -3.31 6.63
C ILE A 178 -1.83 -2.37 6.43
N VAL A 179 -1.79 -1.52 5.39
CA VAL A 179 -2.85 -0.57 5.08
C VAL A 179 -4.17 -1.29 4.77
N LEU A 180 -4.14 -2.32 3.91
CA LEU A 180 -5.34 -3.10 3.56
C LEU A 180 -5.96 -3.77 4.80
N TRP A 181 -5.13 -4.31 5.70
CA TRP A 181 -5.63 -4.87 6.96
C TRP A 181 -6.20 -3.83 7.91
N LEU A 182 -5.63 -2.62 7.97
CA LEU A 182 -6.18 -1.53 8.78
C LEU A 182 -7.50 -1.04 8.20
N ALA A 183 -7.59 -0.88 6.87
CA ALA A 183 -8.82 -0.48 6.19
C ALA A 183 -9.96 -1.49 6.42
N GLU A 184 -9.69 -2.80 6.30
CA GLU A 184 -10.71 -3.83 6.49
C GLU A 184 -11.20 -3.95 7.94
N LYS A 185 -10.30 -3.81 8.92
CA LYS A 185 -10.59 -4.08 10.34
C LYS A 185 -11.27 -2.93 11.08
N ASN A 186 -11.34 -1.75 10.49
CA ASN A 186 -11.85 -0.56 11.16
C ASN A 186 -12.98 0.07 10.31
N SER A 187 -13.91 0.76 10.98
CA SER A 187 -14.96 1.50 10.30
C SER A 187 -14.35 2.56 9.38
N GLN A 188 -14.93 2.75 8.21
CA GLN A 188 -14.51 3.78 7.27
C GLN A 188 -14.70 5.19 7.83
N THR A 189 -15.68 5.38 8.71
CA THR A 189 -15.94 6.66 9.40
C THR A 189 -14.80 7.11 10.32
N LEU A 190 -13.91 6.20 10.72
CA LEU A 190 -12.75 6.53 11.55
C LEU A 190 -11.57 7.08 10.74
N PHE A 191 -11.64 7.02 9.40
CA PHE A 191 -10.62 7.55 8.50
C PHE A 191 -11.05 8.92 7.99
N HIS A 192 -11.04 9.90 8.89
CA HIS A 192 -11.30 11.31 8.58
C HIS A 192 -10.01 12.13 8.68
N GLU A 193 -10.06 13.39 8.23
CA GLU A 193 -8.91 14.29 8.14
C GLU A 193 -8.05 14.32 9.42
N GLY A 194 -8.60 14.73 10.56
CA GLY A 194 -7.86 14.74 11.84
C GLY A 194 -7.34 13.39 12.38
N SER A 195 -7.60 12.27 11.71
CA SER A 195 -7.17 10.93 12.16
C SER A 195 -5.88 10.42 11.50
N LEU A 196 -5.30 11.14 10.52
CA LEU A 196 -4.19 10.62 9.74
C LEU A 196 -2.98 10.24 10.60
N LEU A 197 -2.51 11.13 11.47
CA LEU A 197 -1.34 10.82 12.32
C LEU A 197 -1.59 9.62 13.22
N TYR A 198 -2.82 9.49 13.74
CA TYR A 198 -3.23 8.31 14.49
C TYR A 198 -3.11 7.03 13.65
N TRP A 199 -3.59 7.03 12.40
CA TRP A 199 -3.48 5.87 11.51
C TRP A 199 -2.04 5.56 11.08
N VAL A 200 -1.22 6.58 10.83
CA VAL A 200 0.22 6.42 10.61
C VAL A 200 0.86 5.73 11.81
N HIS A 201 0.56 6.18 13.03
CA HIS A 201 1.07 5.59 14.27
C HIS A 201 0.64 4.14 14.44
N ARG A 202 -0.63 3.83 14.16
CA ARG A 202 -1.17 2.46 14.13
C ARG A 202 -0.48 1.60 13.08
N GLY A 203 -0.18 2.14 11.90
CA GLY A 203 0.57 1.49 10.84
C GLY A 203 2.01 1.18 11.24
N LEU A 204 2.70 2.12 11.87
CA LEU A 204 4.04 1.94 12.45
C LEU A 204 4.04 0.88 13.54
N GLY A 205 3.03 0.89 14.42
CA GLY A 205 2.84 -0.14 15.42
C GLY A 205 2.68 -1.54 14.80
N LYS A 206 1.86 -1.67 13.74
CA LYS A 206 1.73 -2.94 13.01
C LYS A 206 3.04 -3.37 12.34
N LEU A 207 3.80 -2.43 11.79
CA LEU A 207 5.11 -2.70 11.22
C LEU A 207 6.10 -3.20 12.28
N LYS A 208 6.16 -2.53 13.43
CA LYS A 208 6.97 -2.93 14.61
C LYS A 208 6.60 -4.34 15.06
N THR A 209 5.30 -4.64 15.23
CA THR A 209 4.86 -5.99 15.60
C THR A 209 5.28 -7.02 14.56
N ALA A 210 5.14 -6.71 13.27
CA ALA A 210 5.54 -7.62 12.20
C ALA A 210 7.05 -7.91 12.20
N ILE A 211 7.89 -6.91 12.52
CA ILE A 211 9.34 -7.07 12.66
C ILE A 211 9.68 -7.95 13.86
N LEU A 212 9.09 -7.66 15.03
CA LEU A 212 9.39 -8.37 16.28
C LEU A 212 8.94 -9.83 16.23
N THR A 213 7.75 -10.08 15.69
CA THR A 213 7.16 -11.42 15.62
C THR A 213 7.55 -12.18 14.36
N GLU A 214 8.26 -11.53 13.42
CA GLU A 214 8.52 -12.02 12.07
C GLU A 214 7.26 -12.55 11.38
N ARG A 215 6.12 -11.88 11.62
CA ARG A 215 4.82 -12.29 11.09
C ARG A 215 4.02 -11.11 10.56
N LEU A 216 3.66 -11.18 9.29
CA LEU A 216 2.63 -10.37 8.67
C LEU A 216 1.84 -11.23 7.70
N SER A 217 0.56 -11.46 7.99
CA SER A 217 -0.32 -12.21 7.09
C SER A 217 -0.53 -11.46 5.79
N TYR A 218 -0.40 -12.16 4.67
CA TYR A 218 -0.77 -11.64 3.36
C TYR A 218 -2.28 -11.38 3.32
N TYR A 219 -2.70 -10.22 2.83
CA TYR A 219 -4.09 -9.79 2.83
C TYR A 219 -5.01 -10.73 2.02
N MET A 220 -4.58 -11.19 0.84
CA MET A 220 -5.40 -12.10 0.02
C MET A 220 -5.37 -13.55 0.53
N ILE A 221 -4.25 -13.97 1.13
CA ILE A 221 -4.09 -15.33 1.69
C ILE A 221 -3.55 -15.22 3.13
N PRO A 222 -4.42 -15.10 4.16
CA PRO A 222 -3.97 -14.84 5.53
C PRO A 222 -3.00 -15.87 6.12
N LYS A 223 -3.02 -17.10 5.61
CA LYS A 223 -2.10 -18.19 5.99
C LYS A 223 -0.66 -17.97 5.49
N ARG A 224 -0.45 -17.13 4.47
CA ARG A 224 0.88 -16.82 3.94
C ARG A 224 1.52 -15.70 4.77
N ASN A 225 2.69 -15.97 5.34
CA ASN A 225 3.46 -14.98 6.08
C ASN A 225 4.42 -14.23 5.14
N LEU A 226 4.28 -12.91 5.05
CA LEU A 226 5.13 -12.04 4.23
C LEU A 226 6.52 -11.83 4.84
N MET A 227 6.67 -11.98 6.15
CA MET A 227 7.95 -11.82 6.85
C MET A 227 8.80 -13.09 6.83
N ALA A 228 8.25 -14.24 6.42
CA ALA A 228 8.95 -15.53 6.48
C ALA A 228 10.22 -15.59 5.62
N ALA A 229 10.26 -14.86 4.50
CA ALA A 229 11.41 -14.84 3.59
C ALA A 229 12.31 -13.61 3.77
N CYS A 230 11.96 -12.73 4.71
CA CYS A 230 12.60 -11.43 4.96
C CYS A 230 14.04 -11.57 5.46
N GLY A 231 14.30 -12.55 6.34
CA GLY A 231 15.64 -12.87 6.82
C GLY A 231 16.33 -11.75 7.62
N LEU A 232 15.58 -11.01 8.44
CA LEU A 232 16.15 -9.93 9.27
C LEU A 232 17.11 -10.48 10.31
N ASN A 233 18.32 -9.93 10.37
CA ASN A 233 19.23 -10.26 11.46
C ASN A 233 18.79 -9.56 12.78
N GLY A 234 19.30 -10.05 13.92
CA GLY A 234 18.88 -9.54 15.23
C GLY A 234 19.22 -8.07 15.48
N GLU A 235 20.31 -7.58 14.90
CA GLU A 235 20.74 -6.18 15.03
C GLU A 235 19.83 -5.24 14.25
N GLN A 236 19.56 -5.53 12.98
CA GLN A 236 18.64 -4.78 12.12
C GLN A 236 17.26 -4.67 12.77
N LYS A 237 16.73 -5.77 13.32
CA LYS A 237 15.45 -5.75 14.04
C LYS A 237 15.48 -4.75 15.20
N ARG A 238 16.51 -4.79 16.05
CA ARG A 238 16.65 -3.87 17.18
C ARG A 238 16.72 -2.42 16.71
N THR A 239 17.56 -2.14 15.71
CA THR A 239 17.73 -0.80 15.14
C THR A 239 16.44 -0.25 14.57
N TRP A 240 15.70 -1.04 13.78
CA TRP A 240 14.43 -0.59 13.21
C TRP A 240 13.34 -0.45 14.25
N VAL A 241 13.25 -1.35 15.23
CA VAL A 241 12.28 -1.23 16.31
C VAL A 241 12.56 0.02 17.13
N ALA A 242 13.82 0.32 17.46
CA ALA A 242 14.21 1.55 18.13
C ALA A 242 13.83 2.78 17.29
N THR A 243 14.19 2.77 16.00
CA THR A 243 13.85 3.87 15.07
C THR A 243 12.35 4.11 14.98
N ILE A 244 11.54 3.04 14.90
CA ILE A 244 10.07 3.15 14.88
C ILE A 244 9.55 3.70 16.21
N ASN A 245 10.10 3.28 17.35
CA ASN A 245 9.71 3.82 18.66
C ASN A 245 10.02 5.32 18.75
N ASP A 246 11.20 5.75 18.31
CA ASP A 246 11.58 7.17 18.32
C ASP A 246 10.61 7.99 17.48
N MET A 247 10.28 7.53 16.27
CA MET A 247 9.29 8.19 15.40
C MET A 247 7.90 8.24 16.03
N MET A 248 7.50 7.17 16.72
CA MET A 248 6.23 7.12 17.42
C MET A 248 6.20 8.09 18.61
N ASN A 249 7.31 8.28 19.31
CA ASN A 249 7.42 9.22 20.44
C ASN A 249 7.46 10.68 20.00
N GLU A 250 7.89 10.95 18.76
CA GLU A 250 7.98 12.30 18.19
C GLU A 250 6.63 12.91 17.78
N GLY A 251 5.56 12.11 17.67
CA GLY A 251 4.24 12.59 17.24
C GLY A 251 4.29 13.25 15.86
N SER A 252 3.74 14.46 15.73
CA SER A 252 3.70 15.19 14.44
C SER A 252 5.10 15.52 13.89
N LYS A 253 6.14 15.60 14.73
CA LYS A 253 7.51 15.87 14.29
C LYS A 253 8.08 14.77 13.38
N LEU A 254 7.49 13.57 13.39
CA LEU A 254 7.88 12.48 12.49
C LEU A 254 7.85 12.90 11.01
N ILE A 255 6.95 13.81 10.64
CA ILE A 255 6.79 14.29 9.27
C ILE A 255 8.06 15.01 8.79
N LEU A 256 8.76 15.70 9.70
CA LEU A 256 10.01 16.39 9.40
C LEU A 256 11.19 15.42 9.19
N ARG A 257 11.09 14.16 9.65
CA ARG A 257 12.09 13.12 9.33
C ARG A 257 12.01 12.65 7.87
N LEU A 258 10.91 12.91 7.19
CA LEU A 258 10.68 12.44 5.82
C LEU A 258 11.28 13.44 4.81
N PRO A 259 12.39 13.12 4.12
CA PRO A 259 13.13 14.11 3.34
C PRO A 259 12.34 14.75 2.20
N LYS A 260 11.38 14.01 1.64
CA LYS A 260 10.47 14.53 0.60
C LYS A 260 9.53 15.58 1.17
N ILE A 261 8.85 15.26 2.29
CA ILE A 261 7.90 16.17 2.92
C ILE A 261 8.64 17.36 3.54
N ARG A 262 9.76 17.11 4.23
CA ARG A 262 10.62 18.17 4.76
C ARG A 262 11.04 19.17 3.68
N ARG A 263 11.47 18.70 2.50
CA ARG A 263 11.81 19.60 1.39
C ARG A 263 10.61 20.37 0.89
N ALA A 264 9.48 19.70 0.66
CA ALA A 264 8.26 20.36 0.22
C ALA A 264 7.81 21.47 1.18
N ILE A 265 7.92 21.19 2.49
CA ILE A 265 7.65 22.13 3.57
C ILE A 265 8.63 23.30 3.55
N LEU A 266 9.94 23.02 3.55
CA LEU A 266 10.98 24.06 3.57
C LEU A 266 11.03 24.90 2.28
N SER A 267 10.52 24.39 1.17
CA SER A 267 10.40 25.14 -0.08
C SER A 267 9.28 26.17 -0.05
N HIS A 268 8.30 26.04 0.85
CA HIS A 268 7.17 26.97 1.00
C HIS A 268 6.89 27.29 2.48
N PRO A 269 7.84 27.89 3.22
CA PRO A 269 7.71 28.09 4.67
C PRO A 269 6.66 29.15 5.03
N GLU A 270 6.46 30.14 4.16
CA GLU A 270 5.52 31.25 4.32
C GLU A 270 4.06 30.78 4.46
N PRO A 271 3.48 29.99 3.51
CA PRO A 271 2.16 29.40 3.70
C PRO A 271 2.06 28.58 4.98
N LEU A 272 3.06 27.76 5.30
CA LEU A 272 3.03 26.88 6.47
C LEU A 272 3.04 27.61 7.81
N MET A 273 3.87 28.66 7.92
CA MET A 273 3.93 29.50 9.10
C MET A 273 2.62 30.26 9.28
N TRP A 274 2.08 30.80 8.18
CA TRP A 274 0.75 31.42 8.18
C TRP A 274 -0.34 30.43 8.60
N TYR A 275 -0.32 29.20 8.09
CA TYR A 275 -1.24 28.14 8.51
C TYR A 275 -1.10 27.75 9.96
N SER A 276 0.12 27.58 10.45
CA SER A 276 0.36 27.28 11.86
C SER A 276 -0.21 28.38 12.77
N MET A 277 -0.14 29.65 12.33
CA MET A 277 -0.72 30.78 13.05
C MET A 277 -2.26 30.78 12.98
N LYS A 278 -2.83 30.43 11.82
CA LYS A 278 -4.29 30.40 11.61
C LYS A 278 -4.97 29.14 12.12
N ARG A 279 -4.26 28.03 12.28
CA ARG A 279 -4.76 26.76 12.82
C ARG A 279 -5.34 26.93 14.22
N VAL A 280 -4.63 27.62 15.11
CA VAL A 280 -5.11 27.88 16.48
C VAL A 280 -6.39 28.75 16.45
N GLU A 281 -6.45 29.73 15.54
CA GLU A 281 -7.64 30.56 15.33
C GLU A 281 -8.82 29.72 14.83
N LEU A 282 -8.60 28.80 13.87
CA LEU A 282 -9.60 27.87 13.35
C LEU A 282 -10.09 26.88 14.41
N GLU A 283 -9.19 26.26 15.18
CA GLU A 283 -9.55 25.34 16.27
C GLU A 283 -10.38 26.04 17.36
N LEU A 284 -10.05 27.29 17.69
CA LEU A 284 -10.84 28.12 18.61
C LEU A 284 -12.21 28.51 18.03
N LEU A 285 -12.28 28.79 16.73
CA LEU A 285 -13.54 29.07 16.05
C LEU A 285 -14.44 27.84 16.03
N ASP A 286 -13.91 26.66 15.74
CA ASP A 286 -14.66 25.40 15.75
C ASP A 286 -15.22 25.09 17.14
N LEU A 287 -14.43 25.27 18.19
CA LEU A 287 -14.89 25.13 19.57
C LEU A 287 -16.01 26.12 19.90
N LYS A 288 -15.90 27.38 19.45
CA LYS A 288 -16.93 28.41 19.65
C LYS A 288 -18.21 28.10 18.87
N ILE A 289 -18.09 27.60 17.65
CA ILE A 289 -19.21 27.20 16.79
C ILE A 289 -19.94 26.02 17.45
N MET A 290 -19.24 24.94 17.79
CA MET A 290 -19.83 23.77 18.46
C MET A 290 -20.54 24.15 19.77
N ASN A 291 -19.90 24.98 20.60
CA ASN A 291 -20.51 25.43 21.85
C ASN A 291 -21.76 26.29 21.59
N ARG A 292 -21.75 27.15 20.56
CA ARG A 292 -22.91 27.99 20.20
C ARG A 292 -24.06 27.15 19.65
N GLU A 293 -23.79 26.21 18.76
CA GLU A 293 -24.77 25.26 18.23
C GLU A 293 -25.42 24.42 19.34
N GLN A 294 -24.62 23.97 20.33
CA GLN A 294 -25.14 23.24 21.48
C GLN A 294 -26.08 24.10 22.35
N VAL A 295 -25.73 25.37 22.59
CA VAL A 295 -26.59 26.32 23.33
C VAL A 295 -27.87 26.62 22.55
N MET A 296 -27.79 26.77 21.23
CA MET A 296 -28.94 27.01 20.36
C MET A 296 -29.90 25.81 20.35
N HIS A 297 -29.35 24.60 20.26
CA HIS A 297 -30.12 23.35 20.32
C HIS A 297 -30.82 23.18 21.68
N GLN A 298 -30.15 23.52 22.79
CA GLN A 298 -30.76 23.51 24.13
C GLN A 298 -31.90 24.52 24.29
N ASN A 299 -31.82 25.65 23.58
CA ASN A 299 -32.80 26.73 23.67
C ASN A 299 -33.90 26.67 22.60
N MET A 300 -33.94 25.61 21.76
CA MET A 300 -34.88 25.46 20.64
C MET A 300 -34.91 26.65 19.67
N VAL A 301 -33.76 27.28 19.44
CA VAL A 301 -33.63 28.41 18.50
C VAL A 301 -33.07 27.90 17.18
N ASP A 302 -33.63 28.32 16.04
CA ASP A 302 -33.19 27.91 14.71
C ASP A 302 -31.76 28.38 14.41
N ASN A 303 -30.94 27.45 13.89
CA ASN A 303 -29.51 27.70 13.59
C ASN A 303 -29.28 28.79 12.54
N GLU A 304 -30.23 29.00 11.62
CA GLU A 304 -30.06 29.92 10.49
C GLU A 304 -30.22 31.41 10.84
N SER A 305 -30.70 31.74 12.05
CA SER A 305 -31.01 33.12 12.44
C SER A 305 -30.12 33.68 13.56
N ASP A 306 -29.14 32.92 14.08
CA ASP A 306 -28.23 33.40 15.13
C ASP A 306 -27.11 34.30 14.57
N PRO A 307 -27.08 35.60 14.91
CA PRO A 307 -26.09 36.53 14.36
C PRO A 307 -24.65 36.17 14.76
N MET A 308 -24.46 35.53 15.91
CA MET A 308 -23.15 35.18 16.46
C MET A 308 -22.58 33.92 15.78
N LEU A 309 -23.41 32.90 15.54
CA LEU A 309 -23.06 31.70 14.78
C LEU A 309 -22.72 32.06 13.33
N LEU A 310 -23.51 32.94 12.69
CA LEU A 310 -23.23 33.44 11.35
C LEU A 310 -21.93 34.24 11.28
N ALA A 311 -21.61 35.03 12.30
CA ALA A 311 -20.33 35.75 12.36
C ALA A 311 -19.13 34.81 12.53
N LEU A 312 -19.25 33.78 13.38
CA LEU A 312 -18.22 32.76 13.58
C LEU A 312 -17.97 31.95 12.29
N ASN A 313 -19.03 31.51 11.62
CA ASN A 313 -18.93 30.78 10.35
C ASN A 313 -18.35 31.67 9.23
N ARG A 314 -18.77 32.93 9.10
CA ARG A 314 -18.16 33.87 8.14
C ARG A 314 -16.66 34.04 8.38
N ARG A 315 -16.24 34.18 9.64
CA ARG A 315 -14.83 34.33 9.98
C ARG A 315 -14.03 33.08 9.64
N LYS A 316 -14.60 31.89 9.88
CA LYS A 316 -14.01 30.61 9.48
C LYS A 316 -13.85 30.54 7.95
N ASP A 317 -14.88 30.92 7.20
CA ASP A 317 -14.85 30.92 5.73
C ASP A 317 -13.90 31.97 5.11
N GLU A 318 -13.72 33.12 5.77
CA GLU A 318 -12.72 34.13 5.39
C GLU A 318 -11.30 33.56 5.52
N ILE A 319 -10.99 32.96 6.68
CA ILE A 319 -9.68 32.36 6.91
C ILE A 319 -9.43 31.25 5.88
N LEU A 320 -10.42 30.39 5.62
CA LEU A 320 -10.33 29.32 4.61
C LEU A 320 -10.15 29.84 3.17
N ARG A 321 -10.65 31.04 2.83
CA ARG A 321 -10.40 31.68 1.53
C ARG A 321 -9.02 32.31 1.45
N GLU A 322 -8.56 33.00 2.50
CA GLU A 322 -7.19 33.53 2.60
C GLU A 322 -6.15 32.41 2.45
N VAL A 323 -6.45 31.23 2.99
CA VAL A 323 -5.69 29.98 2.81
C VAL A 323 -5.63 29.60 1.32
N GLN A 324 -6.77 29.49 0.65
CA GLN A 324 -6.82 29.10 -0.77
C GLN A 324 -6.08 30.08 -1.69
N GLU A 325 -6.21 31.39 -1.45
CA GLU A 325 -5.56 32.43 -2.26
C GLU A 325 -4.03 32.43 -2.10
N ARG A 326 -3.53 32.30 -0.86
CA ARG A 326 -2.08 32.29 -0.59
C ARG A 326 -1.37 31.01 -1.04
N MET A 327 -2.11 29.95 -1.36
CA MET A 327 -1.57 28.69 -1.90
C MET A 327 -1.40 28.69 -3.42
N GLY A 328 -1.83 29.76 -4.11
CA GLY A 328 -1.68 29.96 -5.55
C GLY A 328 -0.22 30.15 -5.99
N CYS A 329 0.55 29.07 -6.02
CA CYS A 329 1.97 29.10 -6.35
C CYS A 329 2.21 28.96 -7.85
N GLU A 330 2.71 30.02 -8.49
CA GLU A 330 3.30 30.00 -9.84
C GLU A 330 4.55 29.09 -9.86
N GLY A 331 4.35 27.78 -10.07
CA GLY A 331 5.46 26.83 -10.25
C GLY A 331 5.33 25.48 -9.55
N CYS A 332 4.35 25.29 -8.66
CA CYS A 332 4.06 23.99 -8.09
C CYS A 332 2.99 23.24 -8.90
N ARG A 333 3.21 21.94 -9.15
CA ARG A 333 2.17 21.11 -9.77
C ARG A 333 1.03 20.94 -8.77
N ALA A 334 -0.22 21.11 -9.24
CA ALA A 334 -1.43 21.06 -8.41
C ALA A 334 -1.49 19.87 -7.42
N ASN A 335 -0.98 18.71 -7.81
CA ASN A 335 -0.99 17.49 -7.00
C ASN A 335 -0.09 17.52 -5.75
N ASP A 336 0.99 18.31 -5.75
CA ASP A 336 1.90 18.45 -4.60
C ASP A 336 1.31 19.42 -3.56
N LEU A 337 0.59 20.45 -4.01
CA LEU A 337 -0.08 21.45 -3.19
C LEU A 337 -1.31 20.89 -2.51
N GLU A 338 -2.11 20.10 -3.21
CA GLU A 338 -3.32 19.46 -2.67
C GLU A 338 -2.96 18.40 -1.60
N ALA A 339 -1.83 17.72 -1.75
CA ALA A 339 -1.30 16.80 -0.74
C ALA A 339 -0.83 17.51 0.54
N ILE A 340 -0.24 18.72 0.41
CA ILE A 340 0.19 19.55 1.56
C ILE A 340 -1.01 20.23 2.23
N TYR A 341 -1.92 20.79 1.42
CA TYR A 341 -3.19 21.39 1.86
C TYR A 341 -4.02 20.39 2.66
N ASN A 342 -4.24 19.19 2.09
CA ASN A 342 -4.94 18.13 2.80
C ASN A 342 -4.13 17.67 4.02
N MET A 343 -2.79 17.57 3.95
CA MET A 343 -1.96 17.20 5.11
C MET A 343 -2.04 18.12 6.32
N MET A 344 -2.43 19.38 6.13
CA MET A 344 -2.37 20.42 7.15
C MET A 344 -3.72 20.90 7.66
N LEU A 345 -4.79 20.61 6.93
CA LEU A 345 -6.17 20.65 7.45
C LEU A 345 -6.50 19.43 8.33
N MET A 346 -5.57 18.48 8.45
CA MET A 346 -5.54 17.34 9.38
C MET A 346 -4.80 17.67 10.68
#